data_AF-B8F4I3-F1
#
_entry.id   AF-B8F4I3-F1
#
_cell.length_a   1.000
_cell.length_b   1.000
_cell.length_c   1.000
_cell.angle_alpha   90.00
_cell.angle_beta   90.00
_cell.angle_gamma   90.00
#
_symmetry.space_group_name_H-M   'P 1'
#
loop_
_entity.id
_entity.type
_entity.pdbx_description
1 polymer ?
#
loop_
_entity_poly.entity_id
_entity_poly.type
_entity_poly.pdbx_seq_one_letter_code
_entity_poly.pdbx_strand_id
1 'polypeptide(L)'
;MTEQTTQKKYELLKDDTVEHFGRTLYRIKALITFGLVGAGQLGGYIETEKNLDHSGNAWVHDNAMVYGNARVFGNAGVYGNAWVYGNARVYGNAMVYGIARVCGNAGVYDNARVYGNACVYGNACVYGNARVYGNARVCGNAGVCGNACVYGNARVYGNAQVYGNARVFGNAWMCGNARVYAKAWVYGNARVYGNARVYGNARVCGNAGVCGNARVCGNAWVHDNARVRSFAVISERKMIFWASNVGSENGTLTVFNGKFGLIVTRGCFTGTVDEFLSKSKEVHDDKTHHEYKLLIEVAQSRILN
;
A
#
# COMPACT_ATOMS: atom_id res chain seq x y z
N MET A 1 37.09 31.21 23.79
CA MET A 1 36.21 30.25 23.09
C MET A 1 36.16 30.70 21.64
N THR A 2 36.91 30.05 20.77
CA THR A 2 36.83 30.30 19.32
C THR A 2 35.51 29.74 18.84
N GLU A 3 34.58 30.62 18.42
CA GLU A 3 33.43 30.21 17.64
C GLU A 3 33.96 29.47 16.40
N GLN A 4 33.83 28.14 16.39
CA GLN A 4 34.03 27.37 15.17
C GLN A 4 32.91 27.77 14.22
N THR A 5 33.15 28.79 13.39
CA THR A 5 32.29 29.13 12.27
C THR A 5 32.24 27.90 11.38
N THR A 6 31.16 27.14 11.49
CA THR A 6 30.98 25.92 10.71
C THR A 6 30.93 26.35 9.26
N GLN A 7 31.91 25.92 8.45
CA GLN A 7 32.00 26.30 7.05
C GLN A 7 30.69 25.97 6.34
N LYS A 8 30.06 26.99 5.73
CA LYS A 8 28.80 26.80 5.01
C LYS A 8 29.02 25.94 3.77
N LYS A 9 28.16 24.94 3.60
CA LYS A 9 28.14 24.06 2.43
C LYS A 9 27.60 24.74 1.18
N TYR A 10 26.67 25.68 1.34
CA TYR A 10 25.97 26.37 0.26
C TYR A 10 25.48 27.74 0.69
N GLU A 11 25.10 28.57 -0.27
CA GLU A 11 24.42 29.85 -0.07
C GLU A 11 23.05 29.88 -0.78
N LEU A 12 22.18 30.79 -0.35
CA LEU A 12 20.91 31.12 -0.99
C LEU A 12 21.08 32.32 -1.92
N LEU A 13 20.74 32.17 -3.20
CA LEU A 13 20.84 33.26 -4.18
C LEU A 13 19.59 34.14 -4.11
N LYS A 14 19.75 35.39 -3.66
CA LYS A 14 18.64 36.35 -3.51
C LYS A 14 18.04 36.80 -4.86
N ASP A 15 18.84 36.74 -5.91
CA ASP A 15 18.45 37.19 -7.26
C ASP A 15 17.88 36.06 -8.13
N ASP A 16 17.95 34.80 -7.67
CA ASP A 16 17.33 33.64 -8.33
C ASP A 16 16.32 33.00 -7.36
N THR A 17 15.09 33.50 -7.46
CA THR A 17 13.97 33.10 -6.60
C THR A 17 12.77 32.63 -7.40
N VAL A 18 11.95 31.82 -6.75
CA VAL A 18 10.64 31.41 -7.25
C VAL A 18 9.57 31.61 -6.19
N GLU A 19 8.42 32.13 -6.62
CA GLU A 19 7.23 32.23 -5.78
C GLU A 19 6.40 30.95 -5.89
N HIS A 20 6.16 30.30 -4.75
CA HIS A 20 5.43 29.03 -4.69
C HIS A 20 4.47 29.01 -3.50
N PHE A 21 3.16 28.96 -3.78
CA PHE A 21 2.10 29.02 -2.75
C PHE A 21 2.28 30.18 -1.74
N GLY A 22 2.68 31.36 -2.23
CA GLY A 22 2.90 32.56 -1.40
C GLY A 22 4.18 32.51 -0.55
N ARG A 23 5.16 31.70 -0.97
CA ARG A 23 6.49 31.60 -0.34
C ARG A 23 7.56 31.88 -1.38
N THR A 24 8.55 32.66 -0.97
CA THR A 24 9.78 32.86 -1.74
C THR A 24 10.75 31.73 -1.46
N LEU A 25 11.17 31.02 -2.50
CA LEU A 25 12.22 30.01 -2.43
C LEU A 25 13.45 30.50 -3.18
N TYR A 26 14.63 30.20 -2.64
CA TYR A 26 15.91 30.66 -3.15
C TYR A 26 16.67 29.51 -3.78
N ARG A 27 17.22 29.74 -4.97
CA ARG A 27 18.15 28.81 -5.60
C ARG A 27 19.36 28.63 -4.69
N ILE A 28 19.79 27.39 -4.49
CA ILE A 28 21.01 27.10 -3.72
C ILE A 28 22.22 27.02 -4.64
N LYS A 29 23.37 27.48 -4.15
CA LYS A 29 24.68 27.33 -4.82
C LYS A 29 25.69 26.74 -3.88
N ALA A 30 26.36 25.67 -4.29
CA ALA A 30 27.39 25.02 -3.49
C ALA A 30 28.59 25.94 -3.31
N LEU A 31 29.08 26.08 -2.08
CA LEU A 31 30.27 26.88 -1.74
C LEU A 31 31.54 26.03 -1.75
N ILE A 32 31.39 24.73 -1.53
CA ILE A 32 32.48 23.75 -1.47
C ILE A 32 32.10 22.52 -2.29
N THR A 33 33.09 21.70 -2.65
CA THR A 33 32.86 20.39 -3.27
C THR A 33 32.60 19.34 -2.19
N PHE A 34 31.54 18.55 -2.33
CA PHE A 34 31.19 17.45 -1.42
C PHE A 34 30.38 16.38 -2.15
N GLY A 35 30.60 15.10 -1.83
CA GLY A 35 29.95 13.99 -2.54
C GLY A 35 30.15 14.10 -4.06
N LEU A 36 29.05 14.30 -4.79
CA LEU A 36 29.04 14.50 -6.25
C LEU A 36 28.77 15.96 -6.66
N VAL A 37 28.69 16.88 -5.70
CA VAL A 37 28.39 18.30 -5.94
C VAL A 37 29.69 19.10 -5.97
N GLY A 38 29.96 19.78 -7.09
CA GLY A 38 31.12 20.64 -7.25
C GLY A 38 30.90 22.04 -6.65
N ALA A 39 31.96 22.68 -6.17
CA ALA A 39 31.89 24.08 -5.75
C ALA A 39 31.38 24.96 -6.90
N GLY A 40 30.47 25.89 -6.59
CA GLY A 40 29.81 26.76 -7.56
C GLY A 40 28.60 26.15 -8.27
N GLN A 41 28.34 24.85 -8.10
CA GLN A 41 27.20 24.18 -8.73
C GLN A 41 25.86 24.68 -8.16
N LEU A 42 24.93 24.99 -9.06
CA LEU A 42 23.55 25.32 -8.70
C LEU A 42 22.76 24.05 -8.35
N GLY A 43 21.93 24.15 -7.32
CA GLY A 43 20.96 23.12 -6.92
C GLY A 43 19.52 23.55 -7.20
N GLY A 44 18.58 22.99 -6.47
CA GLY A 44 17.17 23.39 -6.48
C GLY A 44 16.90 24.60 -5.59
N TYR A 45 15.66 24.70 -5.13
CA TYR A 45 15.16 25.84 -4.39
C TYR A 45 14.79 25.45 -2.96
N ILE A 46 15.20 26.26 -1.98
CA ILE A 46 14.79 26.09 -0.58
C ILE A 46 14.30 27.40 0.03
N GLU A 47 13.41 27.34 1.02
CA GLU A 47 12.87 28.54 1.69
C GLU A 47 13.89 29.17 2.64
N THR A 48 14.56 28.34 3.44
CA THR A 48 15.53 28.77 4.46
C THR A 48 16.65 27.76 4.60
N GLU A 49 17.77 28.16 5.20
CA GLU A 49 18.90 27.24 5.49
C GLU A 49 18.51 26.07 6.42
N LYS A 50 17.37 26.16 7.14
CA LYS A 50 16.87 25.04 7.95
C LYS A 50 16.39 23.87 7.09
N ASN A 51 16.08 24.11 5.81
CA ASN A 51 15.51 23.09 4.93
C ASN A 51 16.55 22.08 4.42
N LEU A 52 17.83 22.47 4.35
CA LEU A 52 18.91 21.62 3.88
C LEU A 52 20.10 21.72 4.82
N ASP A 53 20.51 20.61 5.42
CA ASP A 53 21.58 20.61 6.41
C ASP A 53 22.93 20.98 5.77
N HIS A 54 23.76 21.77 6.48
CA HIS A 54 25.12 22.09 6.04
C HIS A 54 26.09 20.93 6.25
N SER A 55 25.75 19.94 7.07
CA SER A 55 26.53 18.72 7.25
C SER A 55 26.15 17.63 6.24
N GLY A 56 27.05 16.65 6.06
CA GLY A 56 26.84 15.52 5.15
C GLY A 56 26.69 15.91 3.68
N ASN A 57 26.34 14.94 2.84
CA ASN A 57 26.26 15.09 1.39
C ASN A 57 24.85 15.38 0.86
N ALA A 58 23.89 15.69 1.74
CA ALA A 58 22.53 15.98 1.33
C ALA A 58 22.47 17.17 0.36
N TRP A 59 21.66 17.06 -0.69
CA TRP A 59 21.53 18.11 -1.70
C TRP A 59 20.15 18.13 -2.37
N VAL A 60 19.73 19.33 -2.78
CA VAL A 60 18.54 19.56 -3.60
C VAL A 60 19.05 19.92 -4.99
N HIS A 61 18.71 19.14 -6.00
CA HIS A 61 19.14 19.28 -7.39
C HIS A 61 18.03 19.88 -8.27
N ASP A 62 18.41 20.29 -9.47
CA ASP A 62 17.51 20.66 -10.57
C ASP A 62 16.48 21.73 -10.14
N ASN A 63 15.19 21.51 -10.31
CA ASN A 63 14.12 22.43 -9.91
C ASN A 63 13.36 21.91 -8.68
N ALA A 64 13.94 20.99 -7.91
CA ALA A 64 13.30 20.47 -6.73
C ALA A 64 13.14 21.57 -5.67
N MET A 65 12.07 21.50 -4.90
CA MET A 65 11.70 22.53 -3.92
C MET A 65 11.58 21.94 -2.53
N VAL A 66 12.24 22.54 -1.54
CA VAL A 66 12.14 22.16 -0.13
C VAL A 66 11.75 23.36 0.73
N TYR A 67 10.59 23.32 1.38
CA TYR A 67 10.04 24.50 2.05
C TYR A 67 9.18 24.19 3.28
N GLY A 68 8.75 25.22 4.00
CA GLY A 68 8.18 25.09 5.33
C GLY A 68 9.22 24.60 6.34
N ASN A 69 8.82 23.69 7.23
CA ASN A 69 9.70 23.06 8.21
C ASN A 69 10.33 21.74 7.70
N ALA A 70 10.23 21.44 6.41
CA ALA A 70 10.80 20.22 5.84
C ALA A 70 12.33 20.24 5.94
N ARG A 71 12.95 19.08 6.17
CA ARG A 71 14.41 18.97 6.34
C ARG A 71 14.98 17.85 5.48
N VAL A 72 16.05 18.17 4.75
CA VAL A 72 16.87 17.21 4.00
C VAL A 72 18.27 17.18 4.61
N PHE A 73 18.75 16.00 5.03
CA PHE A 73 20.02 15.86 5.76
C PHE A 73 20.68 14.49 5.56
N GLY A 74 21.88 14.27 6.10
CA GLY A 74 22.66 13.06 5.83
C GLY A 74 23.25 13.07 4.42
N ASN A 75 22.95 12.05 3.61
CA ASN A 75 23.35 11.93 2.19
C ASN A 75 22.14 11.93 1.25
N ALA A 76 20.98 12.45 1.69
CA ALA A 76 19.75 12.39 0.93
C ALA A 76 19.78 13.34 -0.29
N GLY A 77 19.22 12.90 -1.41
CA GLY A 77 19.11 13.68 -2.63
C GLY A 77 17.65 13.95 -3.02
N VAL A 78 17.33 15.20 -3.36
CA VAL A 78 16.05 15.57 -3.96
C VAL A 78 16.30 16.10 -5.38
N TYR A 79 15.63 15.57 -6.41
CA TYR A 79 15.93 15.85 -7.82
C TYR A 79 14.70 16.19 -8.66
N GLY A 80 14.92 16.65 -9.90
CA GLY A 80 13.88 16.94 -10.88
C GLY A 80 13.00 18.10 -10.45
N ASN A 81 11.69 17.87 -10.40
CA ASN A 81 10.66 18.83 -9.98
C ASN A 81 9.96 18.36 -8.68
N ALA A 82 10.67 17.59 -7.84
CA ALA A 82 10.09 17.04 -6.63
C ALA A 82 9.88 18.11 -5.54
N TRP A 83 8.84 17.96 -4.72
CA TRP A 83 8.52 18.88 -3.63
C TRP A 83 8.58 18.18 -2.28
N VAL A 84 9.29 18.78 -1.32
CA VAL A 84 9.35 18.31 0.07
C VAL A 84 8.93 19.47 0.99
N TYR A 85 7.82 19.34 1.72
CA TYR A 85 7.28 20.47 2.49
C TYR A 85 6.55 20.06 3.78
N GLY A 86 6.03 21.03 4.54
CA GLY A 86 5.41 20.77 5.84
C GLY A 86 6.49 20.50 6.89
N ASN A 87 6.38 19.40 7.65
CA ASN A 87 7.39 18.94 8.61
C ASN A 87 8.13 17.67 8.11
N ALA A 88 8.12 17.43 6.79
CA ALA A 88 8.68 16.21 6.22
C ALA A 88 10.19 16.09 6.45
N ARG A 89 10.70 14.87 6.59
CA ARG A 89 12.12 14.59 6.80
C ARG A 89 12.63 13.61 5.76
N VAL A 90 13.68 13.99 5.04
CA VAL A 90 14.36 13.12 4.07
C VAL A 90 15.82 12.98 4.48
N TYR A 91 16.28 11.77 4.78
CA TYR A 91 17.64 11.57 5.30
C TYR A 91 18.25 10.20 4.98
N GLY A 92 19.45 9.90 5.49
CA GLY A 92 20.20 8.71 5.10
C GLY A 92 20.71 8.86 3.66
N ASN A 93 20.55 7.84 2.83
CA ASN A 93 20.82 7.86 1.38
C ASN A 93 19.51 7.91 0.57
N ALA A 94 18.43 8.45 1.15
CA ALA A 94 17.13 8.50 0.51
C ALA A 94 17.16 9.38 -0.76
N MET A 95 16.38 8.99 -1.76
CA MET A 95 16.23 9.76 -2.99
C MET A 95 14.77 10.09 -3.29
N VAL A 96 14.47 11.36 -3.52
CA VAL A 96 13.15 11.83 -3.94
C VAL A 96 13.28 12.52 -5.30
N TYR A 97 12.64 12.05 -6.36
CA TYR A 97 12.88 12.59 -7.71
C TYR A 97 11.66 12.53 -8.66
N GLY A 98 11.74 13.20 -9.82
CA GLY A 98 10.61 13.33 -10.74
C GLY A 98 9.67 14.46 -10.31
N ILE A 99 8.37 14.20 -10.16
CA ILE A 99 7.35 15.15 -9.68
C ILE A 99 6.80 14.65 -8.33
N ALA A 100 7.64 13.91 -7.58
CA ALA A 100 7.24 13.31 -6.31
C ALA A 100 6.99 14.39 -5.25
N ARG A 101 6.05 14.13 -4.34
CA ARG A 101 5.68 15.04 -3.25
C ARG A 101 5.81 14.34 -1.90
N VAL A 102 6.56 14.92 -0.97
CA VAL A 102 6.67 14.43 0.41
C VAL A 102 6.26 15.55 1.37
N CYS A 103 5.21 15.37 2.16
CA CYS A 103 4.72 16.43 3.04
C CYS A 103 4.09 15.97 4.37
N GLY A 104 3.53 16.91 5.15
CA GLY A 104 3.06 16.61 6.51
C GLY A 104 4.23 16.28 7.43
N ASN A 105 4.12 15.29 8.30
CA ASN A 105 5.20 14.76 9.14
C ASN A 105 5.86 13.52 8.51
N ALA A 106 5.81 13.36 7.18
CA ALA A 106 6.30 12.15 6.52
C ALA A 106 7.83 12.00 6.64
N GLY A 107 8.31 10.76 6.78
CA GLY A 107 9.73 10.41 6.81
C GLY A 107 10.14 9.55 5.61
N VAL A 108 11.22 9.90 4.93
CA VAL A 108 11.85 9.07 3.88
C VAL A 108 13.33 8.91 4.22
N TYR A 109 13.79 7.68 4.49
CA TYR A 109 15.16 7.48 4.99
C TYR A 109 15.79 6.14 4.59
N ASP A 110 17.00 5.88 5.10
CA ASP A 110 17.89 4.79 4.66
C ASP A 110 18.19 4.88 3.16
N ASN A 111 17.92 3.85 2.36
CA ASN A 111 18.13 3.84 0.91
C ASN A 111 16.79 3.95 0.14
N ALA A 112 15.74 4.47 0.78
CA ALA A 112 14.41 4.55 0.19
C ALA A 112 14.38 5.48 -1.04
N ARG A 113 13.51 5.16 -2.01
CA ARG A 113 13.33 5.94 -3.24
C ARG A 113 11.87 6.30 -3.44
N VAL A 114 11.55 7.59 -3.60
CA VAL A 114 10.20 8.07 -3.93
C VAL A 114 10.27 8.85 -5.24
N TYR A 115 9.56 8.41 -6.29
CA TYR A 115 9.72 9.01 -7.61
C TYR A 115 8.50 8.98 -8.53
N GLY A 116 8.60 9.57 -9.73
CA GLY A 116 7.45 9.74 -10.62
C GLY A 116 6.49 10.80 -10.07
N ASN A 117 5.19 10.53 -10.05
CA ASN A 117 4.16 11.40 -9.46
C ASN A 117 3.74 10.94 -8.06
N ALA A 118 4.60 10.21 -7.35
CA ALA A 118 4.28 9.62 -6.07
C ALA A 118 4.06 10.69 -4.98
N CYS A 119 3.14 10.45 -4.05
CA CYS A 119 2.87 11.34 -2.92
C CYS A 119 3.01 10.59 -1.59
N VAL A 120 3.82 11.10 -0.67
CA VAL A 120 3.94 10.58 0.71
C VAL A 120 3.58 11.71 1.68
N TYR A 121 2.56 11.54 2.52
CA TYR A 121 2.08 12.62 3.37
C TYR A 121 1.50 12.15 4.72
N GLY A 122 1.11 13.07 5.61
CA GLY A 122 0.68 12.71 6.97
C GLY A 122 1.87 12.29 7.83
N ASN A 123 1.75 11.23 8.63
CA ASN A 123 2.84 10.66 9.44
C ASN A 123 3.48 9.42 8.79
N ALA A 124 3.44 9.32 7.46
CA ALA A 124 3.88 8.12 6.75
C ALA A 124 5.41 7.99 6.71
N CYS A 125 5.93 6.77 6.80
CA CYS A 125 7.35 6.47 6.75
C CYS A 125 7.71 5.54 5.58
N VAL A 126 8.74 5.87 4.81
CA VAL A 126 9.32 5.01 3.75
C VAL A 126 10.81 4.83 4.04
N TYR A 127 11.27 3.60 4.26
CA TYR A 127 12.64 3.33 4.72
C TYR A 127 13.21 1.99 4.25
N GLY A 128 14.42 1.61 4.67
CA GLY A 128 15.17 0.49 4.09
C GLY A 128 15.51 0.72 2.61
N ASN A 129 15.28 -0.27 1.75
CA ASN A 129 15.46 -0.17 0.29
C ASN A 129 14.11 0.01 -0.46
N ALA A 130 13.09 0.52 0.23
CA ALA A 130 11.74 0.61 -0.32
C ALA A 130 11.65 1.59 -1.50
N ARG A 131 10.72 1.34 -2.41
CA ARG A 131 10.47 2.18 -3.60
C ARG A 131 9.00 2.56 -3.70
N VAL A 132 8.69 3.84 -3.82
CA VAL A 132 7.33 4.35 -4.07
C VAL A 132 7.34 5.15 -5.36
N TYR A 133 6.57 4.77 -6.38
CA TYR A 133 6.64 5.43 -7.68
C TYR A 133 5.35 5.44 -8.51
N GLY A 134 5.38 5.98 -9.73
CA GLY A 134 4.15 6.17 -10.53
C GLY A 134 3.26 7.24 -9.90
N ASN A 135 1.94 7.03 -9.84
CA ASN A 135 0.97 7.91 -9.16
C ASN A 135 0.62 7.42 -7.74
N ALA A 136 1.51 6.64 -7.10
CA ALA A 136 1.22 6.02 -5.81
C ALA A 136 1.09 7.06 -4.69
N ARG A 137 0.23 6.78 -3.70
CA ARG A 137 0.01 7.63 -2.52
C ARG A 137 0.23 6.83 -1.24
N VAL A 138 1.02 7.35 -0.31
CA VAL A 138 1.25 6.77 1.03
C VAL A 138 0.92 7.84 2.08
N CYS A 139 0.00 7.58 3.01
CA CYS A 139 -0.39 8.57 4.00
C CYS A 139 -0.85 8.01 5.35
N GLY A 140 -1.32 8.88 6.26
CA GLY A 140 -1.66 8.47 7.63
C GLY A 140 -0.40 8.08 8.41
N ASN A 141 -0.46 7.05 9.24
CA ASN A 141 0.69 6.45 9.94
C ASN A 141 1.25 5.22 9.18
N ALA A 142 1.14 5.20 7.85
CA ALA A 142 1.56 4.04 7.05
C ALA A 142 3.08 3.91 6.98
N GLY A 143 3.60 2.67 6.98
CA GLY A 143 5.01 2.34 6.82
C GLY A 143 5.29 1.49 5.58
N VAL A 144 6.33 1.83 4.82
CA VAL A 144 6.83 1.03 3.69
C VAL A 144 8.32 0.78 3.89
N CYS A 145 8.77 -0.47 4.00
CA CYS A 145 10.18 -0.78 4.30
C CYS A 145 10.72 -2.08 3.67
N GLY A 146 11.96 -2.43 3.98
CA GLY A 146 12.65 -3.56 3.34
C GLY A 146 12.90 -3.28 1.85
N ASN A 147 12.64 -4.25 0.97
CA ASN A 147 12.74 -4.10 -0.49
C ASN A 147 11.35 -3.89 -1.13
N ALA A 148 10.38 -3.34 -0.39
CA ALA A 148 9.00 -3.20 -0.86
C ALA A 148 8.87 -2.19 -2.01
N CYS A 149 7.93 -2.40 -2.92
CA CYS A 149 7.62 -1.51 -4.04
C CYS A 149 6.14 -1.14 -4.05
N VAL A 150 5.80 0.14 -4.03
CA VAL A 150 4.44 0.65 -4.20
C VAL A 150 4.39 1.53 -5.45
N TYR A 151 3.56 1.21 -6.44
CA TYR A 151 3.55 1.92 -7.72
C TYR A 151 2.19 1.98 -8.43
N GLY A 152 2.14 2.51 -9.66
CA GLY A 152 0.86 2.71 -10.37
C GLY A 152 -0.02 3.74 -9.66
N ASN A 153 -1.32 3.49 -9.51
CA ASN A 153 -2.26 4.37 -8.81
C ASN A 153 -2.54 3.91 -7.36
N ALA A 154 -1.62 3.13 -6.76
CA ALA A 154 -1.84 2.50 -5.46
C ALA A 154 -1.94 3.52 -4.32
N ARG A 155 -2.77 3.24 -3.30
CA ARG A 155 -2.97 4.07 -2.11
C ARG A 155 -2.74 3.25 -0.85
N VAL A 156 -1.82 3.67 0.01
CA VAL A 156 -1.56 3.08 1.32
C VAL A 156 -1.82 4.16 2.38
N TYR A 157 -2.67 3.90 3.36
CA TYR A 157 -3.10 4.90 4.35
C TYR A 157 -3.39 4.27 5.72
N GLY A 158 -3.81 5.08 6.71
CA GLY A 158 -4.06 4.58 8.08
C GLY A 158 -2.78 4.08 8.75
N ASN A 159 -2.80 2.93 9.42
CA ASN A 159 -1.64 2.34 10.11
C ASN A 159 -0.96 1.22 9.28
N ALA A 160 -1.13 1.21 7.95
CA ALA A 160 -0.76 0.08 7.10
C ALA A 160 0.76 -0.07 6.94
N GLN A 161 1.27 -1.29 6.93
CA GLN A 161 2.69 -1.65 6.87
C GLN A 161 2.97 -2.56 5.67
N VAL A 162 3.90 -2.16 4.81
CA VAL A 162 4.34 -2.93 3.63
C VAL A 162 5.84 -3.17 3.74
N TYR A 163 6.29 -4.43 3.83
CA TYR A 163 7.69 -4.74 4.13
C TYR A 163 8.23 -5.99 3.40
N GLY A 164 9.52 -6.28 3.51
CA GLY A 164 10.17 -7.38 2.78
C GLY A 164 10.23 -7.13 1.27
N ASN A 165 9.99 -8.14 0.42
CA ASN A 165 9.98 -8.00 -1.05
C ASN A 165 8.56 -7.79 -1.64
N ALA A 166 7.67 -7.06 -0.95
CA ALA A 166 6.28 -6.87 -1.36
C ALA A 166 6.12 -5.93 -2.57
N ARG A 167 5.09 -6.13 -3.42
CA ARG A 167 4.75 -5.24 -4.54
C ARG A 167 3.26 -4.84 -4.49
N VAL A 168 2.95 -3.55 -4.47
CA VAL A 168 1.57 -3.00 -4.49
C VAL A 168 1.45 -2.06 -5.69
N PHE A 169 0.50 -2.29 -6.59
CA PHE A 169 0.40 -1.55 -7.86
C PHE A 169 -1.02 -1.49 -8.44
N GLY A 170 -1.22 -0.79 -9.57
CA GLY A 170 -2.56 -0.58 -10.15
C GLY A 170 -3.44 0.34 -9.29
N ASN A 171 -4.76 0.13 -9.27
CA ASN A 171 -5.72 0.92 -8.46
C ASN A 171 -5.91 0.37 -7.03
N ALA A 172 -4.85 -0.12 -6.39
CA ALA A 172 -4.93 -0.79 -5.07
C ALA A 172 -5.12 0.19 -3.89
N TRP A 173 -5.87 -0.19 -2.85
CA TRP A 173 -6.09 0.60 -1.63
C TRP A 173 -5.76 -0.22 -0.38
N MET A 174 -4.99 0.34 0.56
CA MET A 174 -4.59 -0.32 1.81
C MET A 174 -4.72 0.60 3.02
N CYS A 175 -5.21 0.10 4.15
CA CYS A 175 -5.62 0.93 5.29
C CYS A 175 -5.78 0.18 6.61
N GLY A 176 -5.86 0.92 7.73
CA GLY A 176 -5.88 0.34 9.08
C GLY A 176 -4.56 -0.37 9.44
N ASN A 177 -4.57 -1.35 10.35
CA ASN A 177 -3.37 -2.07 10.83
C ASN A 177 -2.86 -3.18 9.85
N ALA A 178 -2.97 -2.97 8.53
CA ALA A 178 -2.65 -4.00 7.53
C ALA A 178 -1.13 -4.27 7.46
N ARG A 179 -0.70 -5.52 7.25
CA ARG A 179 0.70 -5.96 7.16
C ARG A 179 0.91 -6.83 5.92
N VAL A 180 1.65 -6.36 4.92
CA VAL A 180 2.03 -7.16 3.74
C VAL A 180 3.54 -7.40 3.78
N TYR A 181 3.93 -8.63 3.53
CA TYR A 181 5.32 -9.05 3.51
C TYR A 181 5.53 -9.71 2.08
N ALA A 182 6.74 -9.67 1.45
CA ALA A 182 7.35 -10.55 0.40
C ALA A 182 6.64 -11.72 -0.33
N LYS A 183 7.19 -12.00 -1.53
CA LYS A 183 6.54 -12.66 -2.67
C LYS A 183 5.01 -12.46 -2.66
N ALA A 184 4.57 -11.20 -2.50
CA ALA A 184 3.18 -10.74 -2.53
C ALA A 184 3.01 -9.59 -3.55
N TRP A 185 1.95 -9.62 -4.36
CA TRP A 185 1.60 -8.65 -5.43
C TRP A 185 0.14 -8.18 -5.24
N VAL A 186 -0.20 -6.88 -5.29
CA VAL A 186 -1.62 -6.43 -5.20
C VAL A 186 -1.96 -5.40 -6.27
N TYR A 187 -2.99 -5.66 -7.09
CA TYR A 187 -3.25 -5.01 -8.38
C TYR A 187 -4.74 -4.68 -8.67
N GLY A 188 -5.00 -3.67 -9.52
CA GLY A 188 -6.34 -3.38 -10.07
C GLY A 188 -7.33 -2.83 -9.06
N ASN A 189 -8.63 -3.00 -9.23
CA ASN A 189 -9.64 -2.59 -8.24
C ASN A 189 -9.59 -3.44 -6.94
N ALA A 190 -8.50 -3.40 -6.16
CA ALA A 190 -8.29 -4.19 -4.93
C ALA A 190 -8.22 -3.32 -3.63
N ARG A 191 -8.80 -3.75 -2.49
CA ARG A 191 -8.81 -3.00 -1.19
C ARG A 191 -8.43 -3.84 0.05
N VAL A 192 -7.62 -3.36 1.02
CA VAL A 192 -7.30 -4.11 2.27
C VAL A 192 -7.24 -3.25 3.55
N TYR A 193 -8.12 -3.51 4.53
CA TYR A 193 -8.39 -2.65 5.70
C TYR A 193 -8.13 -3.34 7.07
N GLY A 194 -7.66 -2.62 8.10
CA GLY A 194 -7.74 -3.02 9.52
C GLY A 194 -6.66 -4.00 9.99
N ASN A 195 -6.89 -4.83 11.02
CA ASN A 195 -5.93 -5.83 11.53
C ASN A 195 -5.56 -6.94 10.50
N ALA A 196 -5.03 -6.62 9.32
CA ALA A 196 -4.90 -7.54 8.17
C ALA A 196 -3.45 -8.01 7.90
N ARG A 197 -3.23 -9.20 7.29
CA ARG A 197 -1.91 -9.84 7.07
C ARG A 197 -1.76 -10.52 5.70
N VAL A 198 -0.61 -10.41 4.99
CA VAL A 198 -0.29 -11.25 3.81
C VAL A 198 1.23 -11.56 3.59
N TYR A 199 1.62 -12.83 3.80
CA TYR A 199 2.84 -13.66 3.50
C TYR A 199 2.44 -15.10 3.86
N GLY A 200 2.90 -16.22 3.28
CA GLY A 200 3.82 -16.39 2.14
C GLY A 200 3.14 -16.71 0.80
N ASN A 201 3.92 -16.61 -0.29
CA ASN A 201 3.62 -16.79 -1.73
C ASN A 201 2.25 -16.31 -2.23
N ALA A 202 1.99 -15.00 -2.20
CA ALA A 202 0.70 -14.37 -2.47
C ALA A 202 0.60 -13.56 -3.78
N ARG A 203 -0.62 -13.38 -4.30
CA ARG A 203 -0.99 -12.47 -5.41
C ARG A 203 -2.44 -11.98 -5.25
N VAL A 204 -2.75 -10.74 -5.64
CA VAL A 204 -4.09 -10.12 -5.60
C VAL A 204 -4.30 -9.24 -6.83
N CYS A 205 -5.46 -9.38 -7.48
CA CYS A 205 -5.73 -8.87 -8.82
C CYS A 205 -7.24 -8.53 -9.01
N GLY A 206 -7.61 -7.64 -9.95
CA GLY A 206 -8.98 -7.53 -10.49
C GLY A 206 -9.96 -6.69 -9.66
N ASN A 207 -11.24 -7.06 -9.54
CA ASN A 207 -12.17 -6.43 -8.58
C ASN A 207 -12.10 -7.18 -7.23
N ALA A 208 -11.28 -6.75 -6.25
CA ALA A 208 -10.98 -7.49 -5.01
C ALA A 208 -11.13 -6.67 -3.70
N GLY A 209 -11.39 -7.32 -2.55
CA GLY A 209 -11.59 -6.64 -1.25
C GLY A 209 -11.25 -7.48 0.01
N VAL A 210 -10.65 -6.85 1.01
CA VAL A 210 -10.16 -7.41 2.29
C VAL A 210 -10.41 -6.43 3.45
N CYS A 211 -10.66 -6.96 4.66
CA CYS A 211 -11.04 -6.15 5.82
C CYS A 211 -10.91 -6.90 7.18
N GLY A 212 -10.59 -6.19 8.27
CA GLY A 212 -10.77 -6.66 9.67
C GLY A 212 -9.62 -7.49 10.26
N ASN A 213 -9.89 -8.36 11.26
CA ASN A 213 -8.91 -9.28 11.88
C ASN A 213 -8.41 -10.38 10.90
N ALA A 214 -7.67 -10.03 9.85
CA ALA A 214 -7.53 -10.86 8.64
C ALA A 214 -6.16 -11.59 8.48
N ARG A 215 -6.12 -12.74 7.77
CA ARG A 215 -4.94 -13.61 7.56
C ARG A 215 -4.90 -14.25 6.16
N VAL A 216 -3.77 -14.27 5.45
CA VAL A 216 -3.51 -15.21 4.32
C VAL A 216 -2.02 -15.58 4.21
N CYS A 217 -1.71 -16.88 4.09
CA CYS A 217 -0.34 -17.41 4.17
C CYS A 217 -0.07 -18.65 3.28
N GLY A 218 1.12 -18.75 2.69
CA GLY A 218 1.57 -19.90 1.89
C GLY A 218 1.05 -19.86 0.44
N ASN A 219 1.51 -20.77 -0.43
CA ASN A 219 1.27 -20.71 -1.89
C ASN A 219 -0.20 -20.38 -2.26
N ALA A 220 -0.48 -19.13 -2.70
CA ALA A 220 -1.80 -18.52 -2.81
C ALA A 220 -2.02 -17.77 -4.13
N TRP A 221 -3.20 -17.95 -4.74
CA TRP A 221 -3.63 -17.29 -5.99
C TRP A 221 -5.15 -17.00 -6.01
N VAL A 222 -5.55 -16.12 -6.91
CA VAL A 222 -6.77 -15.29 -6.95
C VAL A 222 -7.19 -15.10 -8.41
N HIS A 223 -8.48 -14.84 -8.70
CA HIS A 223 -8.90 -13.85 -9.73
C HIS A 223 -10.44 -13.68 -9.84
N ASP A 224 -10.85 -12.61 -10.54
CA ASP A 224 -12.22 -12.19 -10.92
C ASP A 224 -13.26 -12.08 -9.79
N ASN A 225 -14.55 -12.36 -9.98
CA ASN A 225 -15.61 -11.90 -9.04
C ASN A 225 -15.58 -12.55 -7.64
N ALA A 226 -14.61 -12.22 -6.79
CA ALA A 226 -14.35 -12.88 -5.51
C ALA A 226 -15.01 -12.20 -4.29
N ARG A 227 -15.63 -13.00 -3.41
CA ARG A 227 -16.15 -12.61 -2.08
C ARG A 227 -16.03 -13.75 -1.07
N VAL A 228 -15.73 -13.44 0.20
CA VAL A 228 -15.67 -14.42 1.31
C VAL A 228 -16.52 -13.93 2.49
N ARG A 229 -17.37 -14.80 3.06
CA ARG A 229 -18.39 -14.44 4.07
C ARG A 229 -18.52 -15.44 5.22
N SER A 230 -19.01 -14.92 6.36
CA SER A 230 -19.30 -15.61 7.63
C SER A 230 -18.15 -16.47 8.18
N PHE A 231 -18.42 -17.26 9.22
CA PHE A 231 -17.45 -18.06 9.98
C PHE A 231 -16.85 -19.28 9.24
N ALA A 232 -16.53 -19.17 7.95
CA ALA A 232 -16.00 -20.27 7.15
C ALA A 232 -14.63 -20.75 7.65
N VAL A 233 -14.51 -22.06 7.94
CA VAL A 233 -13.25 -22.71 8.34
C VAL A 233 -12.96 -23.82 7.34
N ILE A 234 -12.20 -23.51 6.30
CA ILE A 234 -11.84 -24.46 5.24
C ILE A 234 -10.32 -24.64 5.26
N SER A 235 -9.85 -25.69 5.94
CA SER A 235 -8.43 -26.04 6.00
C SER A 235 -8.05 -27.16 5.02
N GLU A 236 -9.02 -27.89 4.49
CA GLU A 236 -8.81 -29.03 3.59
C GLU A 236 -9.84 -29.04 2.46
N ARG A 237 -9.48 -29.64 1.31
CA ARG A 237 -10.35 -29.73 0.12
C ARG A 237 -11.68 -30.44 0.43
N LYS A 238 -11.69 -31.37 1.38
CA LYS A 238 -12.90 -32.10 1.78
C LYS A 238 -13.94 -31.23 2.50
N MET A 239 -13.56 -30.05 3.00
CA MET A 239 -14.44 -29.18 3.80
C MET A 239 -15.37 -28.28 2.95
N ILE A 240 -15.38 -28.47 1.63
CA ILE A 240 -16.24 -27.76 0.69
C ILE A 240 -16.74 -28.71 -0.42
N PHE A 241 -18.02 -28.57 -0.76
CA PHE A 241 -18.68 -29.24 -1.86
C PHE A 241 -19.38 -28.19 -2.73
N TRP A 242 -19.31 -28.36 -4.06
CA TRP A 242 -20.09 -27.54 -4.97
C TRP A 242 -20.65 -28.38 -6.12
N ALA A 243 -21.82 -27.98 -6.61
CA ALA A 243 -22.48 -28.54 -7.77
C ALA A 243 -22.97 -27.40 -8.66
N SER A 244 -22.77 -27.53 -9.98
CA SER A 244 -23.17 -26.52 -10.97
C SER A 244 -24.31 -27.05 -11.83
N ASN A 245 -25.01 -26.15 -12.51
CA ASN A 245 -26.22 -26.45 -13.27
C ASN A 245 -27.34 -27.03 -12.39
N VAL A 246 -27.53 -26.43 -11.21
CA VAL A 246 -28.47 -26.92 -10.19
C VAL A 246 -29.67 -25.98 -10.04
N GLY A 247 -30.86 -26.58 -10.02
CA GLY A 247 -32.15 -25.90 -9.91
C GLY A 247 -32.53 -25.06 -11.13
N SER A 248 -33.64 -24.34 -11.01
CA SER A 248 -34.35 -23.72 -12.14
C SER A 248 -33.55 -22.69 -12.95
N GLU A 249 -32.50 -22.09 -12.37
CA GLU A 249 -31.66 -21.08 -13.03
C GLU A 249 -30.27 -21.62 -13.43
N ASN A 250 -30.05 -22.94 -13.38
CA ASN A 250 -28.75 -23.56 -13.64
C ASN A 250 -27.61 -22.97 -12.80
N GLY A 251 -27.89 -22.66 -11.53
CA GLY A 251 -26.96 -21.99 -10.64
C GLY A 251 -25.89 -22.92 -10.06
N THR A 252 -24.95 -22.33 -9.31
CA THR A 252 -23.98 -23.08 -8.49
C THR A 252 -24.47 -23.14 -7.05
N LEU A 253 -24.64 -24.35 -6.54
CA LEU A 253 -24.81 -24.64 -5.11
C LEU A 253 -23.42 -24.82 -4.49
N THR A 254 -23.19 -24.22 -3.32
CA THR A 254 -21.96 -24.45 -2.54
C THR A 254 -22.31 -24.72 -1.09
N VAL A 255 -21.68 -25.74 -0.53
CA VAL A 255 -21.83 -26.17 0.86
C VAL A 255 -20.44 -26.26 1.48
N PHE A 256 -20.24 -25.68 2.65
CA PHE A 256 -18.93 -25.68 3.32
C PHE A 256 -19.05 -25.70 4.83
N ASN A 257 -17.97 -26.09 5.50
CA ASN A 257 -17.93 -26.11 6.95
C ASN A 257 -17.80 -24.69 7.55
N GLY A 258 -18.79 -24.32 8.37
CA GLY A 258 -18.79 -23.10 9.16
C GLY A 258 -18.51 -23.40 10.63
N LYS A 259 -18.19 -22.36 11.41
CA LYS A 259 -17.92 -22.47 12.85
C LYS A 259 -19.02 -23.17 13.67
N PHE A 260 -20.27 -23.10 13.20
CA PHE A 260 -21.44 -23.66 13.89
C PHE A 260 -22.12 -24.78 13.08
N GLY A 261 -21.43 -25.38 12.11
CA GLY A 261 -21.97 -26.40 11.22
C GLY A 261 -21.96 -25.98 9.76
N LEU A 262 -22.59 -26.78 8.91
CA LEU A 262 -22.59 -26.59 7.46
C LEU A 262 -23.38 -25.33 7.06
N ILE A 263 -22.79 -24.56 6.15
CA ILE A 263 -23.37 -23.37 5.54
C ILE A 263 -23.61 -23.63 4.06
N VAL A 264 -24.76 -23.19 3.56
CA VAL A 264 -25.18 -23.31 2.16
C VAL A 264 -25.28 -21.94 1.52
N THR A 265 -24.78 -21.82 0.30
CA THR A 265 -24.96 -20.64 -0.55
C THR A 265 -25.47 -21.03 -1.92
N ARG A 266 -26.50 -20.32 -2.39
CA ARG A 266 -27.06 -20.44 -3.74
C ARG A 266 -27.66 -19.11 -4.15
N GLY A 267 -27.19 -18.51 -5.25
CA GLY A 267 -27.65 -17.19 -5.68
C GLY A 267 -27.49 -16.15 -4.57
N CYS A 268 -28.58 -15.45 -4.21
CA CYS A 268 -28.59 -14.48 -3.12
C CYS A 268 -28.71 -15.10 -1.72
N PHE A 269 -28.94 -16.41 -1.61
CA PHE A 269 -29.12 -17.08 -0.33
C PHE A 269 -27.79 -17.39 0.36
N THR A 270 -27.76 -17.23 1.69
CA THR A 270 -26.70 -17.72 2.58
C THR A 270 -27.32 -18.06 3.92
N GLY A 271 -27.10 -19.27 4.42
CA GLY A 271 -27.71 -19.74 5.68
C GLY A 271 -27.29 -21.16 6.05
N THR A 272 -27.90 -21.71 7.10
CA THR A 272 -27.72 -23.12 7.46
C THR A 272 -28.37 -24.06 6.44
N VAL A 273 -28.04 -25.34 6.52
CA VAL A 273 -28.71 -26.38 5.71
C VAL A 273 -30.22 -26.36 5.94
N ASP A 274 -30.68 -26.26 7.19
CA ASP A 274 -32.10 -26.29 7.53
C ASP A 274 -32.85 -25.07 7.00
N GLU A 275 -32.25 -23.88 7.13
CA GLU A 275 -32.80 -22.64 6.58
C GLU A 275 -32.91 -22.71 5.05
N PHE A 276 -31.89 -23.30 4.40
CA PHE A 276 -31.89 -23.44 2.94
C PHE A 276 -32.96 -24.39 2.45
N LEU A 277 -33.07 -25.59 3.06
CA LEU A 277 -34.06 -26.58 2.68
C LEU A 277 -35.49 -26.07 2.93
N SER A 278 -35.70 -25.36 4.05
CA SER A 278 -37.00 -24.73 4.35
C SER A 278 -37.40 -23.73 3.27
N LYS A 279 -36.52 -22.78 2.92
CA LYS A 279 -36.80 -21.80 1.86
C LYS A 279 -36.91 -22.43 0.48
N SER A 280 -36.10 -23.45 0.19
CA SER A 280 -36.13 -24.16 -1.09
C SER A 280 -37.51 -24.80 -1.32
N LYS A 281 -38.11 -25.35 -0.26
CA LYS A 281 -39.46 -25.93 -0.31
C LYS A 281 -40.57 -24.90 -0.55
N GLU A 282 -40.37 -23.67 -0.05
CA GLU A 282 -41.34 -22.57 -0.23
C GLU A 282 -41.28 -21.96 -1.65
N VAL A 283 -40.10 -21.94 -2.26
CA VAL A 283 -39.82 -21.15 -3.46
C VAL A 283 -39.77 -21.99 -4.74
N HIS A 284 -39.38 -23.26 -4.65
CA HIS A 284 -39.14 -24.12 -5.81
C HIS A 284 -40.12 -25.30 -5.88
N ASP A 285 -40.27 -25.87 -7.08
CA ASP A 285 -41.05 -27.10 -7.26
C ASP A 285 -40.43 -28.30 -6.55
N ASP A 286 -41.23 -29.36 -6.35
CA ASP A 286 -40.80 -30.57 -5.64
C ASP A 286 -39.56 -31.21 -6.27
N LYS A 287 -39.43 -31.13 -7.61
CA LYS A 287 -38.30 -31.68 -8.33
C LYS A 287 -37.00 -30.96 -7.98
N THR A 288 -37.01 -29.62 -8.03
CA THR A 288 -35.86 -28.77 -7.73
C THR A 288 -35.51 -28.82 -6.24
N HIS A 289 -36.52 -28.84 -5.37
CA HIS A 289 -36.30 -29.02 -3.93
C HIS A 289 -35.66 -30.37 -3.63
N HIS A 290 -36.13 -31.44 -4.28
CA HIS A 290 -35.57 -32.78 -4.13
C HIS A 290 -34.12 -32.86 -4.64
N GLU A 291 -33.81 -32.24 -5.78
CA GLU A 291 -32.44 -32.10 -6.29
C GLU A 291 -31.51 -31.43 -5.26
N TYR A 292 -31.95 -30.32 -4.67
CA TYR A 292 -31.18 -29.62 -3.63
C TYR A 292 -30.92 -30.49 -2.40
N LYS A 293 -31.92 -31.28 -1.97
CA LYS A 293 -31.78 -32.19 -0.84
C LYS A 293 -30.72 -33.27 -1.10
N LEU A 294 -30.77 -33.92 -2.27
CA LEU A 294 -29.80 -34.96 -2.64
C LEU A 294 -28.36 -34.40 -2.67
N LEU A 295 -28.18 -33.20 -3.22
CA LEU A 295 -26.85 -32.56 -3.27
C LEU A 295 -26.34 -32.19 -1.88
N ILE A 296 -27.22 -31.80 -0.96
CA ILE A 296 -26.87 -31.54 0.43
C ILE A 296 -26.47 -32.82 1.16
N GLU A 297 -27.15 -33.94 0.91
CA GLU A 297 -26.77 -35.25 1.49
C GLU A 297 -25.38 -35.67 1.02
N VAL A 298 -25.08 -35.48 -0.28
CA VAL A 298 -23.73 -35.72 -0.82
C VAL A 298 -22.71 -34.80 -0.14
N ALA A 299 -23.04 -33.52 0.06
CA ALA A 299 -22.17 -32.57 0.73
C ALA A 299 -21.90 -32.97 2.19
N GLN A 300 -22.93 -33.36 2.93
CA GLN A 300 -22.83 -33.83 4.32
C GLN A 300 -21.92 -35.06 4.40
N SER A 301 -22.15 -36.06 3.54
CA SER A 301 -21.35 -37.28 3.50
C SER A 301 -19.87 -36.99 3.22
N ARG A 302 -19.55 -36.00 2.37
CA ARG A 302 -18.16 -35.67 2.02
C ARG A 302 -17.47 -34.75 3.02
N ILE A 303 -18.21 -33.88 3.69
CA ILE A 303 -17.64 -32.86 4.58
C ILE A 303 -17.56 -33.36 6.02
N LEU A 304 -18.51 -34.20 6.46
CA LEU A 304 -18.61 -34.65 7.85
C LEU A 304 -17.99 -36.03 8.12
N ASN A 305 -17.71 -36.83 7.08
CA ASN A 305 -16.96 -38.08 7.17
C ASN A 305 -15.51 -37.90 6.71
#